data_AF-A0A953R718-F1
#
_entry.id   AF-A0A953R718-F1
#
_cell.length_a   1.000
_cell.length_b   1.000
_cell.length_c   1.000
_cell.angle_alpha   90.00
_cell.angle_beta   90.00
_cell.angle_gamma   90.00
#
_symmetry.space_group_name_H-M   'P 1'
#
loop_
_entity.id
_entity.type
_entity.pdbx_description
1 polymer ?
#
loop_
_entity_poly.entity_id
_entity_poly.type
_entity_poly.pdbx_seq_one_letter_code
_entity_poly.pdbx_strand_id
1 'polypeptide(L)'
;MNSSFRLLVRHFFGRFFDNEIVSQTAEMRTNVVQALGLIAAPGMFLPFYMIPQHVRFDRPFEHGWLLINDYYFFVVYSMIVMGLVMVFEWDALFPDRKDYLILTPLPLSGNAIFAGKVVALVGFLGLFVIDANFFSALLGPLVADGAGVGWSKRLIWKLLGAHAFAVVASGVFVALVFAGLQGLLINGLTGRAFRRISPWVQMASMGLLISTLFLTPLVSDTLQPLFERNSPVLRFFPPFWFLALYMDLLPGQPGGAMFHDLAQLAWRALEVATAVFAVAYLAGYRRHARRVMESLETAGEGPGWLRVRFDRMVNRWLLPHPLERATFHFISDTILRTARHRLFLASYTGIAFALALPSIVKVGAKPGVPIVVLSSAGLLAIPLTLSFFAVSGLRAAFNLPAELRANWIFQVCESEERAAHIRAARKWIVVMGIVPLFLLLAPFEFIFRGWALALIHLSFALVLSVLMLNLLLVWFRKIPFTCSYFPGKTSMAGMAFLYLAGFAFYSWAMASIEAKLIGAPGALVVFYGLGIVALWGLTLLEKSQLHVDDSLIYEDQPDPVVRTLELS
;
A
#
# COMPACT_ATOMS: atom_id res chain seq x y z
N MET A 1 -39.25 -0.04 9.53
CA MET A 1 -38.25 -0.84 8.79
C MET A 1 -38.58 -2.32 8.97
N ASN A 2 -38.94 -3.03 7.89
CA ASN A 2 -39.29 -4.46 7.93
C ASN A 2 -38.13 -5.30 8.50
N SER A 3 -38.42 -6.31 9.33
CA SER A 3 -37.42 -7.20 9.96
C SER A 3 -36.42 -7.78 8.95
N SER A 4 -36.90 -8.15 7.75
CA SER A 4 -36.08 -8.67 6.65
C SER A 4 -35.06 -7.66 6.12
N PHE A 5 -35.40 -6.37 6.04
CA PHE A 5 -34.48 -5.34 5.58
C PHE A 5 -33.33 -5.13 6.59
N ARG A 6 -33.65 -5.12 7.89
CA ARG A 6 -32.63 -5.02 8.95
C ARG A 6 -31.69 -6.22 8.95
N LEU A 7 -32.23 -7.42 8.71
CA LEU A 7 -31.45 -8.65 8.63
C LEU A 7 -30.52 -8.65 7.42
N LEU A 8 -31.00 -8.14 6.28
CA LEU A 8 -30.21 -7.96 5.07
C LEU A 8 -29.06 -6.95 5.27
N VAL A 9 -29.33 -5.80 5.89
CA VAL A 9 -28.28 -4.81 6.23
C VAL A 9 -27.23 -5.46 7.13
N ARG A 10 -27.67 -6.18 8.17
CA ARG A 10 -26.76 -6.89 9.08
C ARG A 10 -25.93 -7.96 8.36
N HIS A 11 -26.51 -8.68 7.41
CA HIS A 11 -25.82 -9.68 6.61
C HIS A 11 -24.71 -9.05 5.76
N PHE A 12 -25.02 -7.99 5.01
CA PHE A 12 -24.01 -7.29 4.22
C PHE A 12 -22.94 -6.62 5.07
N PHE A 13 -23.32 -6.03 6.22
CA PHE A 13 -22.37 -5.41 7.14
C PHE A 13 -21.39 -6.44 7.72
N GLY A 14 -21.88 -7.60 8.18
CA GLY A 14 -21.02 -8.68 8.68
C GLY A 14 -20.06 -9.20 7.61
N ARG A 15 -20.52 -9.31 6.37
CA ARG A 15 -19.71 -9.80 5.25
C ARG A 15 -18.47 -8.95 4.95
N PHE A 16 -18.52 -7.63 5.16
CA PHE A 16 -17.32 -6.78 4.99
C PHE A 16 -16.19 -7.16 5.97
N PHE A 17 -16.52 -7.77 7.11
CA PHE A 17 -15.53 -8.25 8.08
C PHE A 17 -15.15 -9.73 7.87
N ASP A 18 -16.01 -10.52 7.20
CA ASP A 18 -15.77 -11.94 6.86
C ASP A 18 -14.93 -12.12 5.58
N ASN A 19 -14.14 -11.11 5.20
CA ASN A 19 -13.29 -11.20 4.02
C ASN A 19 -12.13 -12.20 4.23
N GLU A 20 -11.74 -12.88 3.15
CA GLU A 20 -10.61 -13.83 3.08
C GLU A 20 -9.26 -13.20 3.53
N ILE A 21 -9.18 -11.87 3.55
CA ILE A 21 -8.03 -11.10 4.03
C ILE A 21 -7.98 -11.04 5.57
N VAL A 22 -9.12 -11.04 6.25
CA VAL A 22 -9.26 -10.85 7.71
C VAL A 22 -9.41 -12.19 8.46
N SER A 23 -9.85 -13.26 7.82
CA SER A 23 -10.28 -14.51 8.48
C SER A 23 -9.20 -15.57 8.74
N GLN A 24 -7.90 -15.24 8.66
CA GLN A 24 -6.82 -16.24 8.83
C GLN A 24 -6.56 -16.69 10.27
N THR A 25 -7.09 -16.01 11.28
CA THR A 25 -7.01 -16.43 12.68
C THR A 25 -8.42 -16.71 13.18
N ALA A 26 -8.57 -17.76 14.01
CA ALA A 26 -9.84 -18.25 14.53
C ALA A 26 -10.69 -17.22 15.33
N GLU A 27 -10.26 -15.95 15.41
CA GLU A 27 -10.97 -14.85 16.05
C GLU A 27 -11.01 -13.61 15.14
N MET A 28 -11.94 -13.62 14.19
CA MET A 28 -12.35 -12.47 13.36
C MET A 28 -12.49 -11.16 14.16
N ARG A 29 -13.00 -11.24 15.40
CA ARG A 29 -13.16 -10.08 16.30
C ARG A 29 -11.82 -9.42 16.65
N THR A 30 -10.79 -10.21 16.91
CA THR A 30 -9.48 -9.72 17.36
C THR A 30 -8.79 -8.93 16.24
N ASN A 31 -8.92 -9.37 14.99
CA ASN A 31 -8.33 -8.68 13.84
C ASN A 31 -9.01 -7.33 13.53
N VAL A 32 -10.33 -7.23 13.66
CA VAL A 32 -11.06 -5.96 13.43
C VAL A 32 -10.71 -4.92 14.49
N VAL A 33 -10.65 -5.33 15.76
CA VAL A 33 -10.26 -4.43 16.86
C VAL A 33 -8.83 -3.92 16.68
N GLN A 34 -7.91 -4.78 16.24
CA GLN A 34 -6.54 -4.36 15.93
C GLN A 34 -6.48 -3.37 14.75
N ALA A 35 -7.27 -3.59 13.70
CA ALA A 35 -7.33 -2.68 12.55
C ALA A 35 -7.86 -1.29 12.95
N LEU A 36 -8.96 -1.24 13.71
CA LEU A 36 -9.49 0.02 14.25
C LEU A 36 -8.49 0.68 15.20
N GLY A 37 -7.88 -0.08 16.12
CA GLY A 37 -6.85 0.45 17.01
C GLY A 37 -5.65 1.06 16.25
N LEU A 38 -5.22 0.44 15.15
CA LEU A 38 -4.14 0.95 14.30
C LEU A 38 -4.54 2.24 13.56
N ILE A 39 -5.80 2.38 13.15
CA ILE A 39 -6.33 3.56 12.46
C ILE A 39 -6.61 4.70 13.44
N ALA A 40 -7.09 4.41 14.64
CA ALA A 40 -7.30 5.41 15.68
C ALA A 40 -5.98 5.97 16.25
N ALA A 41 -4.89 5.17 16.23
CA ALA A 41 -3.64 5.51 16.90
C ALA A 41 -3.01 6.84 16.43
N PRO A 42 -2.83 7.14 15.12
CA PRO A 42 -2.31 8.44 14.69
C PRO A 42 -3.17 9.61 15.16
N GLY A 43 -4.51 9.48 15.09
CA GLY A 43 -5.44 10.49 15.58
C GLY A 43 -5.35 10.74 17.09
N MET A 44 -4.91 9.75 17.86
CA MET A 44 -4.68 9.87 19.31
C MET A 44 -3.29 10.44 19.64
N PHE A 45 -2.22 9.86 19.09
CA PHE A 45 -0.85 10.19 19.50
C PHE A 45 -0.34 11.52 18.94
N LEU A 46 -0.73 11.89 17.72
CA LEU A 46 -0.20 13.11 17.08
C LEU A 46 -0.63 14.38 17.79
N PRO A 47 -1.90 14.57 18.22
CA PRO A 47 -2.27 15.73 19.05
C PRO A 47 -1.41 15.86 20.32
N PHE A 48 -1.11 14.76 21.02
CA PHE A 48 -0.24 14.80 22.21
C PHE A 48 1.21 15.19 21.88
N TYR A 49 1.72 14.78 20.72
CA TYR A 49 3.03 15.21 20.24
C TYR A 49 3.05 16.70 19.85
N MET A 50 1.93 17.22 19.34
CA MET A 50 1.79 18.60 18.85
C MET A 50 1.58 19.62 19.98
N ILE A 51 0.89 19.28 21.08
CA ILE A 51 0.58 20.22 22.18
C ILE A 51 1.84 20.95 22.72
N PRO A 52 2.93 20.27 23.11
CA PRO A 52 4.12 20.95 23.65
C PRO A 52 4.78 21.90 22.64
N GLN A 53 4.64 21.62 21.34
CA GLN A 53 5.19 22.47 20.28
C GLN A 53 4.43 23.80 20.24
N HIS A 54 3.11 23.77 20.39
CA HIS A 54 2.25 24.95 20.34
C HIS A 54 2.35 25.82 21.61
N VAL A 55 2.53 25.20 22.79
CA VAL A 55 2.72 25.92 24.07
C VAL A 55 4.05 26.69 24.09
N ARG A 56 5.08 26.18 23.38
CA ARG A 56 6.43 26.78 23.37
C ARG A 56 6.52 28.07 22.55
N PHE A 57 5.54 28.34 21.70
CA PHE A 57 5.42 29.61 20.96
C PHE A 57 4.45 30.51 21.74
N ASP A 58 4.97 31.58 22.37
CA ASP A 58 4.24 32.55 23.22
C ASP A 58 2.98 33.19 22.57
N ARG A 59 2.73 32.94 21.28
CA ARG A 59 1.57 33.43 20.53
C ARG A 59 1.06 32.34 19.58
N PRO A 60 0.12 31.46 20.00
CA PRO A 60 -0.40 30.36 19.16
C PRO A 60 -1.10 30.81 17.87
N PHE A 61 -1.36 32.12 17.70
CA PHE A 61 -2.06 32.69 16.54
C PHE A 61 -1.28 33.78 15.79
N GLU A 62 -0.12 34.24 16.26
CA GLU A 62 0.60 35.30 15.53
C GLU A 62 1.61 34.80 14.50
N HIS A 63 1.95 33.51 14.48
CA HIS A 63 2.69 32.84 13.41
C HIS A 63 2.18 31.39 13.42
N GLY A 64 1.87 30.70 12.33
CA GLY A 64 2.66 30.48 11.14
C GLY A 64 2.30 29.07 10.64
N TRP A 65 2.75 28.70 9.46
CA TRP A 65 2.41 27.48 8.71
C TRP A 65 2.43 26.11 9.44
N LEU A 66 2.91 26.04 10.68
CA LEU A 66 2.88 24.86 11.54
C LEU A 66 1.45 24.35 11.79
N LEU A 67 0.52 25.22 12.21
CA LEU A 67 -0.86 24.80 12.48
C LEU A 67 -1.59 24.36 11.19
N ILE A 68 -1.28 25.01 10.06
CA ILE A 68 -1.80 24.65 8.74
C ILE A 68 -1.26 23.26 8.32
N ASN A 69 0.00 22.94 8.64
CA ASN A 69 0.57 21.62 8.40
C ASN A 69 -0.15 20.53 9.19
N ASP A 70 -0.55 20.80 10.44
CA ASP A 70 -1.29 19.84 11.26
C ASP A 70 -2.68 19.58 10.68
N TYR A 71 -3.40 20.63 10.29
CA TYR A 71 -4.69 20.50 9.61
C TYR A 71 -4.58 19.76 8.28
N TYR A 72 -3.52 20.03 7.51
CA TYR A 72 -3.23 19.31 6.27
C TYR A 72 -3.03 17.82 6.53
N PHE A 73 -2.26 17.47 7.57
CA PHE A 73 -2.05 16.08 7.96
C PHE A 73 -3.37 15.36 8.25
N PHE A 74 -4.25 15.92 9.08
CA PHE A 74 -5.52 15.27 9.42
C PHE A 74 -6.46 15.11 8.20
N VAL A 75 -6.50 16.11 7.32
CA VAL A 75 -7.25 16.04 6.06
C VAL A 75 -6.73 14.89 5.18
N VAL A 76 -5.41 14.82 4.98
CA VAL A 76 -4.74 13.77 4.19
C VAL A 76 -4.93 12.40 4.83
N TYR A 77 -4.81 12.31 6.15
CA TYR A 77 -4.96 11.07 6.89
C TYR A 77 -6.36 10.48 6.71
N SER A 78 -7.42 11.29 6.89
CA SER A 78 -8.80 10.86 6.67
C SER A 78 -9.04 10.41 5.23
N MET A 79 -8.52 11.17 4.24
CA MET A 79 -8.56 10.79 2.83
C MET A 79 -7.90 9.43 2.57
N ILE A 80 -6.72 9.20 3.13
CA ILE A 80 -5.96 7.97 2.92
C ILE A 80 -6.65 6.79 3.58
N VAL A 81 -7.08 6.91 4.84
CA VAL A 81 -7.79 5.82 5.53
C VAL A 81 -9.02 5.41 4.73
N MET A 82 -9.84 6.38 4.31
CA MET A 82 -11.02 6.06 3.52
C MET A 82 -10.69 5.49 2.14
N GLY A 83 -9.65 6.00 1.48
CA GLY A 83 -9.15 5.43 0.24
C GLY A 83 -8.70 3.98 0.41
N LEU A 84 -7.95 3.67 1.47
CA LEU A 84 -7.45 2.34 1.77
C LEU A 84 -8.62 1.38 2.03
N VAL A 85 -9.60 1.78 2.85
CA VAL A 85 -10.81 0.98 3.11
C VAL A 85 -11.54 0.67 1.81
N MET A 86 -11.73 1.65 0.92
CA MET A 86 -12.38 1.44 -0.37
C MET A 86 -11.60 0.53 -1.33
N VAL A 87 -10.26 0.62 -1.31
CA VAL A 87 -9.38 -0.20 -2.15
C VAL A 87 -9.26 -1.63 -1.62
N PHE A 88 -9.31 -1.83 -0.30
CA PHE A 88 -9.39 -3.15 0.31
C PHE A 88 -10.74 -3.82 0.02
N GLU A 89 -11.84 -3.07 0.18
CA GLU A 89 -13.21 -3.54 -0.08
C GLU A 89 -13.65 -3.40 -1.54
N TRP A 90 -12.69 -3.21 -2.45
CA TRP A 90 -12.93 -2.96 -3.87
C TRP A 90 -13.91 -3.99 -4.45
N ASP A 91 -13.61 -5.29 -4.36
CA ASP A 91 -14.51 -6.30 -4.93
C ASP A 91 -15.87 -6.36 -4.22
N ALA A 92 -15.96 -5.96 -2.95
CA ALA A 92 -17.17 -6.01 -2.14
C ALA A 92 -18.06 -4.76 -2.20
N LEU A 93 -17.66 -3.68 -2.88
CA LEU A 93 -18.46 -2.43 -2.97
C LEU A 93 -19.83 -2.65 -3.61
N PHE A 94 -19.90 -3.55 -4.59
CA PHE A 94 -21.13 -3.93 -5.28
C PHE A 94 -21.54 -5.34 -4.85
N PRO A 95 -22.82 -5.72 -5.01
CA PRO A 95 -23.24 -7.10 -4.77
C PRO A 95 -22.49 -8.07 -5.69
N ASP A 96 -21.92 -9.11 -5.08
CA ASP A 96 -21.15 -10.13 -5.78
C ASP A 96 -22.03 -11.20 -6.41
N ARG A 97 -21.44 -12.04 -7.28
CA ARG A 97 -22.12 -13.22 -7.82
C ARG A 97 -22.73 -14.10 -6.73
N LYS A 98 -21.99 -14.32 -5.64
CA LYS A 98 -22.48 -15.10 -4.49
C LYS A 98 -23.74 -14.48 -3.89
N ASP A 99 -23.79 -13.14 -3.78
CA ASP A 99 -24.95 -12.43 -3.23
C ASP A 99 -26.19 -12.61 -4.12
N TYR A 100 -26.03 -12.48 -5.43
CA TYR A 100 -27.13 -12.71 -6.37
C TYR A 100 -27.60 -14.17 -6.34
N LEU A 101 -26.69 -15.14 -6.38
CA LEU A 101 -27.09 -16.56 -6.39
C LEU A 101 -27.82 -16.99 -5.12
N ILE A 102 -27.45 -16.42 -3.97
CA ILE A 102 -28.04 -16.77 -2.68
C ILE A 102 -29.35 -16.00 -2.44
N LEU A 103 -29.40 -14.71 -2.79
CA LEU A 103 -30.52 -13.82 -2.41
C LEU A 103 -31.62 -13.74 -3.48
N THR A 104 -31.31 -13.95 -4.76
CA THR A 104 -32.31 -13.86 -5.85
C THR A 104 -33.39 -14.96 -5.79
N PRO A 105 -33.11 -16.20 -5.30
CA PRO A 105 -34.16 -17.19 -5.07
C PRO A 105 -35.14 -16.86 -3.94
N LEU A 106 -34.78 -15.93 -3.05
CA LEU A 106 -35.64 -15.52 -1.93
C LEU A 106 -36.69 -14.50 -2.40
N PRO A 107 -37.85 -14.39 -1.70
CA PRO A 107 -38.88 -13.40 -2.02
C PRO A 107 -38.49 -11.98 -1.57
N LEU A 108 -37.32 -11.52 -2.02
CA LEU A 108 -36.76 -10.19 -1.74
C LEU A 108 -36.79 -9.36 -3.02
N SER A 109 -37.23 -8.10 -2.92
CA SER A 109 -37.14 -7.19 -4.05
C SER A 109 -35.68 -6.80 -4.31
N GLY A 110 -35.29 -6.67 -5.58
CA GLY A 110 -33.93 -6.21 -5.92
C GLY A 110 -33.61 -4.84 -5.32
N ASN A 111 -34.60 -3.96 -5.16
CA ASN A 111 -34.45 -2.66 -4.49
C ASN A 111 -34.12 -2.83 -3.00
N ALA A 112 -34.71 -3.81 -2.31
CA ALA A 112 -34.38 -4.09 -0.91
C ALA A 112 -32.96 -4.62 -0.78
N ILE A 113 -32.54 -5.56 -1.64
CA ILE A 113 -31.17 -6.09 -1.70
C ILE A 113 -30.16 -4.94 -1.86
N PHE A 114 -30.43 -4.07 -2.83
CA PHE A 114 -29.59 -2.93 -3.17
C PHE A 114 -29.53 -1.88 -2.05
N ALA A 115 -30.68 -1.40 -1.56
CA ALA A 115 -30.74 -0.44 -0.48
C ALA A 115 -30.10 -1.00 0.80
N GLY A 116 -30.25 -2.31 1.05
CA GLY A 116 -29.61 -2.99 2.18
C GLY A 116 -28.09 -2.95 2.07
N LYS A 117 -27.53 -3.20 0.88
CA LYS A 117 -26.09 -3.10 0.61
C LYS A 117 -25.57 -1.67 0.77
N VAL A 118 -26.29 -0.67 0.25
CA VAL A 118 -25.91 0.75 0.40
C VAL A 118 -25.89 1.17 1.87
N VAL A 119 -26.94 0.85 2.62
CA VAL A 119 -27.01 1.19 4.05
C VAL A 119 -25.90 0.48 4.83
N ALA A 120 -25.61 -0.78 4.51
CA ALA A 120 -24.50 -1.51 5.11
C ALA A 120 -23.15 -0.87 4.78
N LEU A 121 -22.93 -0.47 3.53
CA LEU A 121 -21.71 0.21 3.09
C LEU A 121 -21.55 1.56 3.78
N VAL A 122 -22.61 2.38 3.86
CA VAL A 122 -22.59 3.66 4.57
C VAL A 122 -22.28 3.47 6.05
N GLY A 123 -22.89 2.47 6.70
CA GLY A 123 -22.57 2.14 8.10
C GLY A 123 -21.13 1.67 8.29
N PHE A 124 -20.62 0.86 7.36
CA PHE A 124 -19.24 0.36 7.37
C PHE A 124 -18.23 1.50 7.18
N LEU A 125 -18.43 2.35 6.18
CA LEU A 125 -17.58 3.53 5.95
C LEU A 125 -17.68 4.53 7.10
N GLY A 126 -18.88 4.72 7.65
CA GLY A 126 -19.09 5.58 8.82
C GLY A 126 -18.28 5.12 10.03
N LEU A 127 -18.18 3.82 10.28
CA LEU A 127 -17.33 3.27 11.35
C LEU A 127 -15.87 3.72 11.18
N PHE A 128 -15.29 3.56 9.99
CA PHE A 128 -13.88 3.90 9.75
C PHE A 128 -13.61 5.41 9.71
N VAL A 129 -14.50 6.22 9.13
CA VAL A 129 -14.35 7.70 9.16
C VAL A 129 -14.37 8.20 10.61
N ILE A 130 -15.29 7.68 11.42
CA ILE A 130 -15.41 8.08 12.82
C ILE A 130 -14.17 7.63 13.59
N ASP A 131 -13.77 6.36 13.46
CA ASP A 131 -12.60 5.79 14.15
C ASP A 131 -11.31 6.58 13.85
N ALA A 132 -11.04 6.86 12.57
CA ALA A 132 -9.84 7.59 12.14
C ALA A 132 -9.74 9.02 12.69
N ASN A 133 -10.90 9.67 12.91
CA ASN A 133 -10.97 11.10 13.24
C ASN A 133 -11.49 11.40 14.64
N PHE A 134 -11.90 10.39 15.41
CA PHE A 134 -12.53 10.58 16.72
C PHE A 134 -11.61 11.34 17.69
N PHE A 135 -10.37 10.85 17.83
CA PHE A 135 -9.41 11.45 18.74
C PHE A 135 -8.86 12.79 18.22
N SER A 136 -8.65 12.94 16.92
CA SER A 136 -8.18 14.22 16.36
C SER A 136 -9.25 15.31 16.50
N ALA A 137 -10.52 14.97 16.31
CA ALA A 137 -11.63 15.89 16.56
C ALA A 137 -11.70 16.27 18.05
N LEU A 138 -11.67 15.29 18.95
CA LEU A 138 -11.78 15.53 20.39
C LEU A 138 -10.61 16.35 20.95
N LEU A 139 -9.38 16.08 20.49
CA LEU A 139 -8.16 16.69 21.00
C LEU A 139 -7.72 17.95 20.24
N GLY A 140 -8.21 18.17 19.01
CA GLY A 140 -7.87 19.33 18.19
C GLY A 140 -8.09 20.68 18.88
N PRO A 141 -9.22 20.91 19.60
CA PRO A 141 -9.43 22.13 20.36
C PRO A 141 -8.43 22.34 21.51
N LEU A 142 -7.91 21.27 22.11
CA LEU A 142 -6.89 21.34 23.17
C LEU A 142 -5.52 21.76 22.60
N VAL A 143 -5.21 21.34 21.37
CA VAL A 143 -4.01 21.81 20.64
C VAL A 143 -4.12 23.31 20.35
N ALA A 144 -5.31 23.79 19.98
CA ALA A 144 -5.57 25.20 19.67
C ALA A 144 -5.61 26.11 20.91
N ASP A 145 -5.97 25.60 22.10
CA ASP A 145 -6.02 26.33 23.37
C ASP A 145 -4.71 26.24 24.21
N GLY A 146 -3.58 25.93 23.58
CA GLY A 146 -2.30 25.75 24.27
C GLY A 146 -1.80 26.94 25.11
N ALA A 147 -2.41 28.12 24.98
CA ALA A 147 -2.06 29.33 25.76
C ALA A 147 -2.99 29.62 26.95
N GLY A 148 -3.96 28.75 27.27
CA GLY A 148 -4.85 28.93 28.44
C GLY A 148 -5.76 30.16 28.33
N VAL A 149 -6.11 30.56 27.10
CA VAL A 149 -6.85 31.79 26.79
C VAL A 149 -8.35 31.51 26.91
N GLY A 150 -8.81 31.04 28.08
CA GLY A 150 -10.22 30.81 28.46
C GLY A 150 -11.27 30.94 27.35
N TRP A 151 -11.26 30.03 26.37
CA TRP A 151 -12.07 30.16 25.16
C TRP A 151 -13.55 30.06 25.51
N SER A 152 -14.38 30.89 24.89
CA SER A 152 -15.83 30.74 25.01
C SER A 152 -16.24 29.33 24.54
N LYS A 153 -17.10 28.65 25.30
CA LYS A 153 -17.67 27.34 24.93
C LYS A 153 -18.18 27.33 23.49
N ARG A 154 -18.77 28.45 23.04
CA ARG A 154 -19.32 28.60 21.68
C ARG A 154 -18.24 28.54 20.60
N LEU A 155 -17.03 29.03 20.88
CA LEU A 155 -15.90 29.02 19.95
C LEU A 155 -15.28 27.62 19.86
N ILE A 156 -15.12 26.93 20.99
CA ILE A 156 -14.68 25.52 21.04
C ILE A 156 -15.58 24.62 20.19
N TRP A 157 -16.91 24.74 20.35
CA TRP A 157 -17.86 23.95 19.54
C TRP A 157 -17.78 24.26 18.04
N LYS A 158 -17.51 25.52 17.67
CA LYS A 158 -17.30 25.89 16.26
C LYS A 158 -16.02 25.29 15.70
N LEU A 159 -14.91 25.32 16.44
CA LEU A 159 -13.63 24.72 16.04
C LEU A 159 -13.76 23.20 15.88
N LEU A 160 -14.40 22.53 16.85
CA LEU A 160 -14.68 21.10 16.81
C LEU A 160 -15.53 20.73 15.59
N GLY A 161 -16.59 21.50 15.34
CA GLY A 161 -17.48 21.31 14.19
C GLY A 161 -16.76 21.51 12.86
N ALA A 162 -15.93 22.56 12.74
CA ALA A 162 -15.14 22.84 11.54
C ALA A 162 -14.12 21.72 11.25
N HIS A 163 -13.38 21.26 12.27
CA HIS A 163 -12.44 20.14 12.14
C HIS A 163 -13.17 18.87 11.70
N ALA A 164 -14.19 18.46 12.47
CA ALA A 164 -14.95 17.24 12.20
C ALA A 164 -15.56 17.26 10.79
N PHE A 165 -16.15 18.38 10.38
CA PHE A 165 -16.71 18.51 9.05
C PHE A 165 -15.65 18.39 7.96
N ALA A 166 -14.53 19.11 8.08
CA ALA A 166 -13.48 19.12 7.06
C ALA A 166 -12.86 17.73 6.83
N VAL A 167 -12.52 17.01 7.91
CA VAL A 167 -11.92 15.67 7.81
C VAL A 167 -12.93 14.61 7.38
N VAL A 168 -14.19 14.71 7.80
CA VAL A 168 -15.26 13.81 7.33
C VAL A 168 -15.52 14.06 5.84
N ALA A 169 -15.64 15.33 5.42
CA ALA A 169 -15.88 15.68 4.02
C ALA A 169 -14.73 15.21 3.11
N SER A 170 -13.48 15.33 3.56
CA SER A 170 -12.32 14.84 2.80
C SER A 170 -12.32 13.32 2.65
N GLY A 171 -12.60 12.58 3.72
CA GLY A 171 -12.71 11.12 3.71
C GLY A 171 -13.88 10.63 2.84
N VAL A 172 -15.06 11.26 2.97
CA VAL A 172 -16.24 10.95 2.15
C VAL A 172 -15.98 11.23 0.68
N PHE A 173 -15.31 12.33 0.35
CA PHE A 173 -14.94 12.64 -1.03
C PHE A 173 -14.11 11.51 -1.66
N VAL A 174 -13.05 11.07 -0.99
CA VAL A 174 -12.21 9.97 -1.50
C VAL A 174 -12.99 8.67 -1.60
N ALA A 175 -13.87 8.40 -0.64
CA ALA A 175 -14.74 7.24 -0.70
C ALA A 175 -15.64 7.25 -1.94
N LEU A 176 -16.28 8.39 -2.22
CA LEU A 176 -17.12 8.59 -3.42
C LEU A 176 -16.31 8.49 -4.72
N VAL A 177 -15.08 9.02 -4.74
CA VAL A 177 -14.20 8.93 -5.92
C VAL A 177 -13.88 7.47 -6.25
N PHE A 178 -13.49 6.65 -5.27
CA PHE A 178 -13.20 5.23 -5.53
C PHE A 178 -14.44 4.42 -5.85
N ALA A 179 -15.55 4.64 -5.13
CA ALA A 179 -16.82 3.99 -5.44
C ALA A 179 -17.31 4.34 -6.86
N GLY A 180 -17.20 5.61 -7.24
CA GLY A 180 -17.51 6.12 -8.56
C GLY A 180 -16.59 5.54 -9.63
N LEU A 181 -15.27 5.52 -9.40
CA LEU A 181 -14.28 4.93 -10.30
C LEU A 181 -14.58 3.46 -10.57
N GLN A 182 -14.84 2.67 -9.52
CA GLN A 182 -15.21 1.28 -9.69
C GLN A 182 -16.54 1.13 -10.45
N GLY A 183 -17.55 1.93 -10.11
CA GLY A 183 -18.82 1.93 -10.83
C GLY A 183 -18.64 2.26 -12.32
N LEU A 184 -17.78 3.22 -12.65
CA LEU A 184 -17.45 3.57 -14.03
C LEU A 184 -16.75 2.42 -14.76
N LEU A 185 -15.80 1.74 -14.10
CA LEU A 185 -15.10 0.58 -14.68
C LEU A 185 -16.07 -0.57 -14.96
N ILE A 186 -16.98 -0.89 -14.03
CA ILE A 186 -17.96 -1.98 -14.18
C ILE A 186 -18.95 -1.67 -15.32
N ASN A 187 -19.40 -0.42 -15.41
CA ASN A 187 -20.41 -0.04 -16.41
C ASN A 187 -19.82 0.21 -17.80
N GLY A 188 -18.61 0.78 -17.87
CA GLY A 188 -17.94 1.18 -19.10
C GLY A 188 -17.18 0.05 -19.79
N LEU A 189 -16.61 -0.89 -19.03
CA LEU A 189 -15.81 -1.98 -19.59
C LEU A 189 -16.64 -3.23 -19.88
N THR A 190 -16.16 -4.04 -20.83
CA THR A 190 -16.63 -5.42 -20.99
C THR A 190 -16.15 -6.28 -19.83
N GLY A 191 -16.82 -7.40 -19.52
CA GLY A 191 -16.41 -8.27 -18.41
C GLY A 191 -14.94 -8.74 -18.49
N ARG A 192 -14.40 -8.91 -19.71
CA ARG A 192 -12.98 -9.26 -19.94
C ARG A 192 -12.05 -8.10 -19.62
N ALA A 193 -12.35 -6.91 -20.15
CA ALA A 193 -11.56 -5.71 -19.91
C ALA A 193 -11.58 -5.32 -18.43
N PHE A 194 -12.73 -5.45 -17.75
CA PHE A 194 -12.86 -5.21 -16.32
C PHE A 194 -11.95 -6.13 -15.51
N ARG A 195 -11.99 -7.45 -15.72
CA ARG A 195 -11.11 -8.42 -15.03
C ARG A 195 -9.62 -8.16 -15.26
N ARG A 196 -9.25 -7.59 -16.41
CA ARG A 196 -7.86 -7.26 -16.73
C ARG A 196 -7.42 -5.92 -16.14
N ILE A 197 -8.26 -4.88 -16.22
CA ILE A 197 -7.90 -3.49 -15.88
C ILE A 197 -8.15 -3.19 -14.40
N SER A 198 -9.27 -3.68 -13.83
CA SER A 198 -9.68 -3.39 -12.46
C SER A 198 -8.59 -3.72 -11.43
N PRO A 199 -7.91 -4.89 -11.47
CA PRO A 199 -6.82 -5.18 -10.54
C PRO A 199 -5.64 -4.20 -10.63
N TRP A 200 -5.28 -3.72 -11.83
CA TRP A 200 -4.20 -2.74 -11.98
C TRP A 200 -4.61 -1.37 -11.44
N VAL A 201 -5.87 -0.96 -11.68
CA VAL A 201 -6.40 0.29 -11.11
C VAL A 201 -6.40 0.21 -9.58
N GLN A 202 -6.84 -0.91 -9.01
CA GLN A 202 -6.83 -1.17 -7.57
C GLN A 202 -5.40 -1.11 -7.00
N MET A 203 -4.42 -1.78 -7.64
CA MET A 203 -3.02 -1.74 -7.23
C MET A 203 -2.41 -0.33 -7.34
N ALA A 204 -2.66 0.37 -8.44
CA ALA A 204 -2.18 1.74 -8.63
C ALA A 204 -2.77 2.69 -7.58
N SER A 205 -4.05 2.50 -7.24
CA SER A 205 -4.73 3.26 -6.18
C SER A 205 -4.11 2.99 -4.80
N MET A 206 -3.86 1.73 -4.48
CA MET A 206 -3.17 1.33 -3.24
C MET A 206 -1.78 1.97 -3.16
N GLY A 207 -0.98 1.82 -4.22
CA GLY A 207 0.36 2.39 -4.31
C GLY A 207 0.34 3.91 -4.15
N LEU A 208 -0.59 4.60 -4.83
CA LEU A 208 -0.76 6.05 -4.75
C LEU A 208 -1.10 6.51 -3.33
N LEU A 209 -2.08 5.89 -2.68
CA LEU A 209 -2.50 6.25 -1.31
C LEU A 209 -1.37 6.08 -0.30
N ILE A 210 -0.66 4.95 -0.37
CA ILE A 210 0.51 4.69 0.48
C ILE A 210 1.61 5.69 0.15
N SER A 211 1.87 5.98 -1.12
CA SER A 211 2.87 6.99 -1.49
C SER A 211 2.52 8.37 -0.94
N THR A 212 1.27 8.81 -1.05
CA THR A 212 0.79 10.08 -0.49
C THR A 212 0.99 10.13 1.03
N LEU A 213 0.73 9.03 1.76
CA LEU A 213 0.95 8.98 3.20
C LEU A 213 2.40 9.30 3.56
N PHE A 214 3.35 8.60 2.95
CA PHE A 214 4.77 8.74 3.24
C PHE A 214 5.38 10.04 2.68
N LEU A 215 4.78 10.64 1.65
CA LEU A 215 5.17 11.95 1.12
C LEU A 215 4.60 13.12 1.92
N THR A 216 3.68 12.90 2.86
CA THR A 216 3.03 13.97 3.63
C THR A 216 4.04 14.90 4.33
N PRO A 217 5.09 14.41 5.03
CA PRO A 217 6.08 15.28 5.66
C PRO A 217 6.81 16.19 4.67
N LEU A 218 7.15 15.67 3.49
CA LEU A 218 7.79 16.46 2.43
C LEU A 218 6.85 17.56 1.92
N VAL A 219 5.56 17.27 1.77
CA VAL A 219 4.59 18.27 1.33
C VAL A 219 4.40 19.35 2.39
N SER A 220 4.37 19.00 3.67
CA SER A 220 4.26 19.95 4.78
C SER A 220 5.36 21.02 4.77
N ASP A 221 6.61 20.64 4.49
CA ASP A 221 7.73 21.59 4.36
C ASP A 221 7.56 22.56 3.17
N THR A 222 6.70 22.21 2.21
CA THR A 222 6.50 22.95 0.96
C THR A 222 5.17 23.68 0.88
N LEU A 223 4.29 23.54 1.89
CA LEU A 223 2.97 24.18 1.90
C LEU A 223 3.11 25.71 1.79
N GLN A 224 3.90 26.33 2.66
CA GLN A 224 4.11 27.78 2.66
C GLN A 224 4.52 28.35 1.29
N PRO A 225 5.63 27.91 0.67
CA PRO A 225 6.06 28.48 -0.59
C PRO A 225 5.09 28.21 -1.75
N LEU A 226 4.30 27.13 -1.71
CA LEU A 226 3.32 26.84 -2.76
C LEU A 226 2.16 27.83 -2.76
N PHE A 227 1.65 28.17 -1.58
CA PHE A 227 0.55 29.12 -1.41
C PHE A 227 1.02 30.57 -1.61
N GLU A 228 2.18 30.95 -1.10
CA GLU A 228 2.76 32.29 -1.33
C GLU A 228 3.03 32.57 -2.81
N ARG A 229 3.40 31.52 -3.58
CA ARG A 229 3.62 31.62 -5.04
C ARG A 229 2.35 31.47 -5.88
N ASN A 230 1.19 31.25 -5.27
CA ASN A 230 -0.06 30.92 -5.97
C ASN A 230 0.12 29.80 -7.02
N SER A 231 0.85 28.75 -6.66
CA SER A 231 1.24 27.70 -7.60
C SER A 231 0.01 26.98 -8.20
N PRO A 232 -0.04 26.76 -9.52
CA PRO A 232 -1.15 26.05 -10.16
C PRO A 232 -1.26 24.58 -9.69
N VAL A 233 -0.18 24.01 -9.13
CA VAL A 233 -0.15 22.65 -8.57
C VAL A 233 -1.21 22.46 -7.49
N LEU A 234 -1.54 23.51 -6.72
CA LEU A 234 -2.56 23.46 -5.67
C LEU A 234 -3.94 23.04 -6.19
N ARG A 235 -4.24 23.30 -7.47
CA ARG A 235 -5.53 22.99 -8.10
C ARG A 235 -5.64 21.54 -8.59
N PHE A 236 -4.57 20.75 -8.55
CA PHE A 236 -4.58 19.35 -9.04
C PHE A 236 -4.68 18.30 -7.94
N PHE A 237 -4.33 18.65 -6.70
CA PHE A 237 -4.28 17.70 -5.59
C PHE A 237 -5.41 17.98 -4.58
N PRO A 238 -6.37 17.05 -4.42
CA PRO A 238 -7.51 17.22 -3.51
C PRO A 238 -7.18 17.59 -2.07
N PRO A 239 -6.09 17.09 -1.44
CA PRO A 239 -5.74 17.50 -0.08
C PRO A 239 -5.69 19.03 0.14
N PHE A 240 -5.20 19.81 -0.84
CA PHE A 240 -5.14 21.27 -0.71
C PHE A 240 -6.53 21.91 -0.76
N TRP A 241 -7.48 21.32 -1.49
CA TRP A 241 -8.85 21.84 -1.61
C TRP A 241 -9.57 21.72 -0.28
N PHE A 242 -9.45 20.54 0.35
CA PHE A 242 -10.07 20.28 1.64
C PHE A 242 -9.35 20.94 2.82
N LEU A 243 -8.02 21.14 2.72
CA LEU A 243 -7.30 22.04 3.63
C LEU A 243 -7.88 23.46 3.54
N ALA A 244 -8.09 23.97 2.33
CA ALA A 244 -8.63 25.30 2.14
C ALA A 244 -10.09 25.42 2.60
N LEU A 245 -10.91 24.39 2.37
CA LEU A 245 -12.25 24.27 2.96
C LEU A 245 -12.20 24.31 4.49
N TYR A 246 -11.24 23.62 5.10
CA TYR A 246 -11.05 23.67 6.54
C TYR A 246 -10.72 25.11 6.98
N MET A 247 -9.80 25.80 6.30
CA MET A 247 -9.42 27.17 6.66
C MET A 247 -10.58 28.15 6.52
N ASP A 248 -11.43 27.99 5.49
CA ASP A 248 -12.61 28.83 5.24
C ASP A 248 -13.70 28.64 6.32
N LEU A 249 -13.76 27.46 6.97
CA LEU A 249 -14.69 27.17 8.06
C LEU A 249 -14.23 27.68 9.43
N LEU A 250 -12.94 27.98 9.60
CA LEU A 250 -12.39 28.44 10.86
C LEU A 250 -12.75 29.91 11.14
N PRO A 251 -13.09 30.26 12.40
CA PRO A 251 -13.37 31.64 12.78
C PRO A 251 -12.05 32.44 12.89
N GLY A 252 -11.84 33.39 11.97
CA GLY A 252 -10.63 34.22 11.88
C GLY A 252 -9.91 33.99 10.55
N GLN A 253 -9.36 35.05 9.95
CA GLN A 253 -8.77 34.93 8.61
C GLN A 253 -7.35 34.38 8.65
N PRO A 254 -7.10 33.33 7.85
CA PRO A 254 -6.00 33.36 6.89
C PRO A 254 -6.57 33.18 5.47
N GLY A 255 -7.58 33.97 5.10
CA GLY A 255 -8.39 33.73 3.91
C GLY A 255 -7.93 34.50 2.67
N GLY A 256 -6.65 34.44 2.32
CA GLY A 256 -6.21 34.96 1.02
C GLY A 256 -7.05 34.37 -0.13
N ALA A 257 -7.23 35.11 -1.23
CA ALA A 257 -8.13 34.71 -2.32
C ALA A 257 -7.96 33.26 -2.81
N MET A 258 -6.73 32.74 -2.78
CA MET A 258 -6.42 31.36 -3.14
C MET A 258 -7.09 30.31 -2.23
N PHE A 259 -7.18 30.53 -0.92
CA PHE A 259 -7.85 29.59 -0.02
C PHE A 259 -9.35 29.51 -0.33
N HIS A 260 -9.99 30.66 -0.57
CA HIS A 260 -11.41 30.68 -0.93
C HIS A 260 -11.68 29.98 -2.27
N ASP A 261 -10.83 30.20 -3.29
CA ASP A 261 -10.93 29.54 -4.59
C ASP A 261 -10.83 28.00 -4.47
N LEU A 262 -9.87 27.51 -3.67
CA LEU A 262 -9.67 26.08 -3.46
C LEU A 262 -10.78 25.46 -2.60
N ALA A 263 -11.35 26.20 -1.65
CA ALA A 263 -12.51 25.77 -0.86
C ALA A 263 -13.75 25.57 -1.75
N GLN A 264 -14.02 26.50 -2.67
CA GLN A 264 -15.09 26.33 -3.67
C GLN A 264 -14.86 25.11 -4.55
N LEU A 265 -13.60 24.84 -4.91
CA LEU A 265 -13.25 23.67 -5.70
C LEU A 265 -13.49 22.36 -4.92
N ALA A 266 -13.28 22.34 -3.59
CA ALA A 266 -13.62 21.19 -2.74
C ALA A 266 -15.12 20.88 -2.77
N TRP A 267 -15.97 21.89 -2.63
CA TRP A 267 -17.42 21.75 -2.72
C TRP A 267 -17.86 21.19 -4.08
N ARG A 268 -17.39 21.80 -5.17
CA ARG A 268 -17.69 21.33 -6.54
C ARG A 268 -17.22 19.90 -6.76
N ALA A 269 -16.03 19.55 -6.26
CA ALA A 269 -15.49 18.20 -6.37
C ALA A 269 -16.36 17.18 -5.61
N LEU A 270 -16.86 17.53 -4.43
CA LEU A 270 -17.76 16.68 -3.65
C LEU A 270 -19.11 16.48 -4.36
N GLU A 271 -19.69 17.54 -4.91
CA GLU A 271 -20.92 17.48 -5.71
C GLU A 271 -20.75 16.58 -6.94
N VAL A 272 -19.67 16.77 -7.70
CA VAL A 272 -19.37 15.97 -8.90
C VAL A 272 -19.11 14.51 -8.53
N ALA A 273 -18.33 14.23 -7.48
CA ALA A 273 -18.06 12.87 -7.03
C ALA A 273 -19.37 12.16 -6.59
N THR A 274 -20.25 12.87 -5.89
CA THR A 274 -21.57 12.36 -5.49
C THR A 274 -22.43 12.05 -6.71
N ALA A 275 -22.49 12.94 -7.70
CA ALA A 275 -23.25 12.75 -8.92
C ALA A 275 -22.73 11.57 -9.75
N VAL A 276 -21.40 11.48 -9.95
CA VAL A 276 -20.75 10.37 -10.66
C VAL A 276 -21.02 9.04 -9.94
N PHE A 277 -20.86 8.99 -8.63
CA PHE A 277 -21.18 7.81 -7.84
C PHE A 277 -22.65 7.42 -8.00
N ALA A 278 -23.60 8.35 -7.82
CA ALA A 278 -25.03 8.07 -7.94
C ALA A 278 -25.39 7.50 -9.32
N VAL A 279 -24.89 8.13 -10.40
CA VAL A 279 -25.14 7.67 -11.77
C VAL A 279 -24.52 6.30 -12.03
N ALA A 280 -23.24 6.11 -11.65
CA ALA A 280 -22.55 4.84 -11.84
C ALA A 280 -23.20 3.70 -11.01
N TYR A 281 -23.62 4.01 -9.79
CA TYR A 281 -24.23 3.05 -8.88
C TYR A 281 -25.64 2.63 -9.37
N LEU A 282 -26.47 3.59 -9.83
CA LEU A 282 -27.77 3.32 -10.43
C LEU A 282 -27.67 2.57 -11.77
N ALA A 283 -26.71 2.91 -12.62
CA ALA A 283 -26.46 2.18 -13.86
C ALA A 283 -25.97 0.75 -13.58
N GLY A 284 -25.14 0.58 -12.54
CA GLY A 284 -24.63 -0.70 -12.06
C GLY A 284 -25.75 -1.63 -11.63
N TYR A 285 -26.74 -1.14 -10.88
CA TYR A 285 -27.91 -1.93 -10.47
C TYR A 285 -28.59 -2.66 -11.64
N ARG A 286 -28.87 -1.95 -12.74
CA ARG A 286 -29.63 -2.50 -13.87
C ARG A 286 -28.80 -3.47 -14.72
N ARG A 287 -27.49 -3.21 -14.86
CA ARG A 287 -26.62 -3.91 -15.82
C ARG A 287 -25.82 -5.04 -15.19
N HIS A 288 -25.40 -4.89 -13.93
CA HIS A 288 -24.55 -5.84 -13.21
C HIS A 288 -25.28 -7.16 -12.91
N ALA A 289 -26.54 -7.09 -12.46
CA ALA A 289 -27.34 -8.29 -12.18
C ALA A 289 -27.46 -9.24 -13.39
N ARG A 290 -27.56 -8.70 -14.61
CA ARG A 290 -27.61 -9.49 -15.86
C ARG A 290 -26.23 -10.08 -16.20
N ARG A 291 -25.19 -9.24 -16.25
CA ARG A 291 -23.83 -9.64 -16.66
C ARG A 291 -23.15 -10.62 -15.70
N VAL A 292 -23.38 -10.49 -14.40
CA VAL A 292 -22.78 -11.38 -13.40
C VAL A 292 -23.33 -12.79 -13.54
N MET A 293 -24.60 -12.93 -13.89
CA MET A 293 -25.23 -14.24 -14.18
C MET A 293 -24.74 -14.83 -15.51
N GLU A 294 -24.55 -14.01 -16.53
CA GLU A 294 -24.03 -14.41 -17.86
C GLU A 294 -22.54 -14.84 -17.85
N SER A 295 -21.79 -14.52 -16.79
CA SER A 295 -20.33 -14.75 -16.72
C SER A 295 -19.87 -16.22 -16.77
N LEU A 296 -20.80 -17.18 -16.64
CA LEU A 296 -20.55 -18.62 -16.78
C LEU A 296 -20.06 -19.03 -18.18
N GLU A 297 -20.39 -18.27 -19.22
CA GLU A 297 -20.10 -18.68 -20.61
C GLU A 297 -18.65 -18.38 -21.06
N THR A 298 -17.89 -17.55 -20.33
CA THR A 298 -16.53 -17.14 -20.74
C THR A 298 -15.38 -17.88 -20.06
N ALA A 299 -15.66 -18.91 -19.27
CA ALA A 299 -14.64 -19.71 -18.56
C ALA A 299 -13.80 -20.63 -19.47
N GLY A 300 -14.08 -20.67 -20.78
CA GLY A 300 -13.45 -21.58 -21.75
C GLY A 300 -12.26 -21.01 -22.56
N GLU A 301 -11.82 -19.77 -22.33
CA GLU A 301 -10.74 -19.18 -23.14
C GLU A 301 -9.37 -19.33 -22.47
N GLY A 302 -8.44 -20.03 -23.16
CA GLY A 302 -7.09 -20.32 -22.69
C GLY A 302 -6.19 -19.08 -22.51
N PRO A 303 -4.94 -19.26 -22.03
CA PRO A 303 -4.01 -18.16 -21.78
C PRO A 303 -3.72 -17.35 -23.05
N GLY A 304 -3.62 -16.03 -22.92
CA GLY A 304 -3.31 -15.14 -24.06
C GLY A 304 -1.94 -15.45 -24.68
N TRP A 305 -1.77 -15.13 -25.97
CA TRP A 305 -0.59 -15.52 -26.75
C TRP A 305 0.75 -15.05 -26.15
N LEU A 306 0.79 -13.86 -25.53
CA LEU A 306 1.97 -13.34 -24.84
C LEU A 306 2.37 -14.21 -23.66
N ARG A 307 1.39 -14.65 -22.86
CA ARG A 307 1.62 -15.55 -21.73
C ARG A 307 2.14 -16.90 -22.21
N VAL A 308 1.55 -17.46 -23.28
CA VAL A 308 2.02 -18.72 -23.88
C VAL A 308 3.47 -18.63 -24.37
N ARG A 309 3.85 -17.52 -25.04
CA ARG A 309 5.23 -17.31 -25.51
C ARG A 309 6.20 -17.13 -24.35
N PHE A 310 5.80 -16.36 -23.35
CA PHE A 310 6.59 -16.17 -22.14
C PHE A 310 6.83 -17.50 -21.41
N ASP A 311 5.77 -18.26 -21.15
CA ASP A 311 5.84 -19.56 -20.47
C ASP A 311 6.73 -20.53 -21.24
N ARG A 312 6.61 -20.58 -22.58
CA ARG A 312 7.47 -21.41 -23.42
C ARG A 312 8.94 -21.03 -23.32
N MET A 313 9.26 -19.74 -23.32
CA MET A 313 10.63 -19.24 -23.22
C MET A 313 11.24 -19.57 -21.85
N VAL A 314 10.52 -19.26 -20.77
CA VAL A 314 10.99 -19.50 -19.40
C VAL A 314 11.14 -21.00 -19.13
N ASN A 315 10.16 -21.82 -19.56
CA ASN A 315 10.22 -23.27 -19.38
C ASN A 315 11.38 -23.91 -20.17
N ARG A 316 11.72 -23.37 -21.34
CA ARG A 316 12.81 -23.90 -22.18
C ARG A 316 14.19 -23.54 -21.63
N TRP A 317 14.39 -22.29 -21.21
CA TRP A 317 15.72 -21.76 -20.91
C TRP A 317 16.04 -21.67 -19.42
N LEU A 318 15.05 -21.38 -18.58
CA LEU A 318 15.28 -21.05 -17.17
C LEU A 318 14.83 -22.16 -16.21
N LEU A 319 13.78 -22.91 -16.56
CA LEU A 319 13.17 -23.92 -15.69
C LEU A 319 13.26 -25.30 -16.33
N PRO A 320 14.43 -25.97 -16.35
CA PRO A 320 14.53 -27.32 -16.91
C PRO A 320 13.83 -28.37 -16.03
N HIS A 321 13.82 -28.16 -14.70
CA HIS A 321 13.29 -29.12 -13.73
C HIS A 321 11.76 -29.03 -13.58
N PRO A 322 11.01 -30.15 -13.55
CA PRO A 322 9.55 -30.14 -13.46
C PRO A 322 9.02 -29.49 -12.17
N LEU A 323 9.63 -29.77 -11.01
CA LEU A 323 9.25 -29.14 -9.73
C LEU A 323 9.48 -27.62 -9.74
N GLU A 324 10.57 -27.17 -10.38
CA GLU A 324 10.83 -25.74 -10.52
C GLU A 324 9.77 -25.06 -11.38
N ARG A 325 9.35 -25.71 -12.48
CA ARG A 325 8.26 -25.23 -13.33
C ARG A 325 6.96 -25.14 -12.56
N ALA A 326 6.56 -26.20 -11.85
CA ALA A 326 5.33 -26.23 -11.08
C ALA A 326 5.29 -25.10 -10.05
N THR A 327 6.38 -24.92 -9.30
CA THR A 327 6.49 -23.88 -8.27
C THR A 327 6.47 -22.47 -8.87
N PHE A 328 7.21 -22.24 -9.95
CA PHE A 328 7.27 -20.93 -10.61
C PHE A 328 5.89 -20.49 -11.13
N HIS A 329 5.15 -21.40 -11.77
CA HIS A 329 3.80 -21.12 -12.27
C HIS A 329 2.80 -20.97 -11.14
N PHE A 330 2.92 -21.78 -10.07
CA PHE A 330 2.11 -21.62 -8.86
C PHE A 330 2.30 -20.24 -8.22
N ILE A 331 3.54 -19.75 -8.11
CA ILE A 331 3.82 -18.40 -7.60
C ILE A 331 3.16 -17.34 -8.50
N SER A 332 3.32 -17.48 -9.82
CA SER A 332 2.78 -16.55 -10.81
C SER A 332 1.26 -16.46 -10.72
N ASP A 333 0.56 -17.60 -10.71
CA ASP A 333 -0.90 -17.63 -10.64
C ASP A 333 -1.41 -17.16 -9.28
N THR A 334 -0.72 -17.47 -8.18
CA THR A 334 -1.12 -17.02 -6.83
C THR A 334 -1.09 -15.50 -6.72
N ILE A 335 0.02 -14.86 -7.12
CA ILE A 335 0.16 -13.40 -7.09
C ILE A 335 -0.82 -12.72 -8.04
N LEU A 336 -0.98 -13.23 -9.26
CA LEU A 336 -1.83 -12.58 -10.27
C LEU A 336 -3.32 -12.72 -9.96
N ARG A 337 -3.75 -13.84 -9.36
CA ARG A 337 -5.18 -14.12 -9.14
C ARG A 337 -5.69 -13.58 -7.80
N THR A 338 -4.85 -13.50 -6.77
CA THR A 338 -5.30 -13.14 -5.41
C THR A 338 -5.14 -11.65 -5.12
N ALA A 339 -6.24 -10.96 -4.80
CA ALA A 339 -6.23 -9.52 -4.51
C ALA A 339 -5.32 -9.15 -3.33
N ARG A 340 -5.30 -9.99 -2.28
CA ARG A 340 -4.47 -9.80 -1.10
C ARG A 340 -2.98 -9.63 -1.43
N HIS A 341 -2.41 -10.56 -2.18
CA HIS A 341 -0.99 -10.51 -2.55
C HIS A 341 -0.69 -9.31 -3.45
N ARG A 342 -1.58 -8.99 -4.39
CA ARG A 342 -1.45 -7.79 -5.24
C ARG A 342 -1.44 -6.49 -4.43
N LEU A 343 -2.38 -6.33 -3.49
CA LEU A 343 -2.47 -5.15 -2.63
C LEU A 343 -1.27 -5.04 -1.68
N PHE A 344 -0.82 -6.17 -1.14
CA PHE A 344 0.38 -6.22 -0.30
C PHE A 344 1.62 -5.75 -1.09
N LEU A 345 1.83 -6.27 -2.30
CA LEU A 345 2.93 -5.83 -3.16
C LEU A 345 2.79 -4.37 -3.59
N ALA A 346 1.58 -3.92 -3.92
CA ALA A 346 1.31 -2.52 -4.24
C ALA A 346 1.66 -1.57 -3.07
N SER A 347 1.47 -2.03 -1.83
CA SER A 347 1.87 -1.27 -0.64
C SER A 347 3.39 -1.12 -0.57
N TYR A 348 4.16 -2.20 -0.79
CA TYR A 348 5.62 -2.14 -0.86
C TYR A 348 6.11 -1.21 -1.97
N THR A 349 5.48 -1.30 -3.15
CA THR A 349 5.79 -0.40 -4.27
C THR A 349 5.48 1.05 -3.93
N GLY A 350 4.35 1.33 -3.26
CA GLY A 350 3.98 2.68 -2.81
C GLY A 350 4.99 3.27 -1.81
N ILE A 351 5.46 2.47 -0.85
CA ILE A 351 6.52 2.88 0.09
C ILE A 351 7.83 3.13 -0.66
N ALA A 352 8.20 2.24 -1.58
CA ALA A 352 9.42 2.38 -2.39
C ALA A 352 9.43 3.69 -3.18
N PHE A 353 8.32 4.03 -3.84
CA PHE A 353 8.17 5.29 -4.55
C PHE A 353 8.23 6.49 -3.63
N ALA A 354 7.55 6.45 -2.47
CA ALA A 354 7.56 7.57 -1.54
C ALA A 354 8.92 7.80 -0.86
N LEU A 355 9.76 6.78 -0.71
CA LEU A 355 11.11 6.94 -0.20
C LEU A 355 12.12 7.31 -1.29
N ALA A 356 11.89 6.89 -2.54
CA ALA A 356 12.74 7.26 -3.67
C ALA A 356 12.51 8.70 -4.15
N LEU A 357 11.26 9.18 -4.17
CA LEU A 357 10.89 10.49 -4.73
C LEU A 357 11.58 11.69 -4.03
N PRO A 358 11.64 11.77 -2.67
CA PRO A 358 12.29 12.88 -1.96
C PRO A 358 13.79 12.95 -2.22
N SER A 359 14.42 11.81 -2.56
CA SER A 359 15.85 11.79 -2.92
C SER A 359 16.09 12.61 -4.20
N ILE A 360 15.11 12.66 -5.10
CA ILE A 360 15.19 13.38 -6.36
C ILE A 360 14.70 14.81 -6.22
N VAL A 361 13.58 15.01 -5.53
CA VAL A 361 12.86 16.30 -5.50
C VAL A 361 13.33 17.12 -4.30
N LYS A 362 14.27 18.04 -4.52
CA LYS A 362 14.52 19.14 -3.56
C LYS A 362 13.73 20.36 -3.96
N VAL A 363 12.94 20.89 -3.02
CA VAL A 363 12.16 22.10 -3.26
C VAL A 363 13.01 23.34 -3.04
N GLY A 364 13.20 24.11 -4.12
CA GLY A 364 13.93 25.37 -4.10
C GLY A 364 13.17 26.45 -3.32
N ALA A 365 13.56 26.67 -2.06
CA ALA A 365 12.95 27.70 -1.19
C ALA A 365 13.25 29.15 -1.66
N LYS A 366 14.29 29.38 -2.47
CA LYS A 366 14.68 30.72 -2.94
C LYS A 366 13.86 31.19 -4.15
N PRO A 367 13.46 32.48 -4.23
CA PRO A 367 12.89 33.07 -5.43
C PRO A 367 13.86 32.90 -6.62
N GLY A 368 13.37 32.41 -7.76
CA GLY A 368 14.17 32.22 -8.99
C GLY A 368 14.78 30.84 -9.21
N VAL A 369 14.68 29.90 -8.24
CA VAL A 369 15.11 28.50 -8.42
C VAL A 369 13.88 27.64 -8.77
N PRO A 370 13.98 26.71 -9.75
CA PRO A 370 12.89 25.78 -10.04
C PRO A 370 12.47 25.00 -8.78
N ILE A 371 11.16 24.82 -8.62
CA ILE A 371 10.52 24.14 -7.47
C ILE A 371 11.00 22.69 -7.35
N VAL A 372 11.55 22.09 -8.41
CA VAL A 372 12.10 20.73 -8.41
C VAL A 372 13.55 20.79 -8.88
N VAL A 373 14.50 20.54 -7.99
CA VAL A 373 15.91 20.35 -8.33
C VAL A 373 16.27 18.88 -8.17
N LEU A 374 16.67 18.22 -9.26
CA LEU A 374 17.16 16.83 -9.23
C LEU A 374 18.53 16.77 -8.54
N SER A 375 18.62 16.07 -7.41
CA SER A 375 19.90 15.83 -6.75
C SER A 375 20.63 14.64 -7.38
N SER A 376 21.87 14.85 -7.84
CA SER A 376 22.73 13.80 -8.39
C SER A 376 22.97 12.64 -7.41
N ALA A 377 23.11 12.95 -6.12
CA ALA A 377 23.26 11.96 -5.05
C ALA A 377 21.99 11.12 -4.86
N GLY A 378 20.81 11.75 -4.95
CA GLY A 378 19.55 11.04 -4.79
C GLY A 378 19.20 10.14 -5.96
N LEU A 379 19.65 10.48 -7.17
CA LEU A 379 19.51 9.62 -8.33
C LEU A 379 20.26 8.27 -8.16
N LEU A 380 21.34 8.21 -7.37
CA LEU A 380 22.07 6.96 -7.08
C LEU A 380 21.27 6.03 -6.16
N ALA A 381 20.47 6.59 -5.25
CA ALA A 381 19.70 5.81 -4.28
C ALA A 381 18.43 5.17 -4.87
N ILE A 382 17.94 5.62 -6.03
CA ILE A 382 16.66 5.14 -6.60
C ILE A 382 16.71 3.64 -6.93
N PRO A 383 17.68 3.13 -7.73
CA PRO A 383 17.67 1.73 -8.12
C PRO A 383 17.83 0.79 -6.90
N LEU A 384 18.56 1.24 -5.88
CA LEU A 384 18.74 0.53 -4.62
C LEU A 384 17.46 0.57 -3.77
N THR A 385 16.82 1.73 -3.61
CA THR A 385 15.56 1.86 -2.87
C THR A 385 14.48 0.97 -3.50
N LEU A 386 14.28 1.08 -4.81
CA LEU A 386 13.24 0.30 -5.49
C LEU A 386 13.55 -1.19 -5.48
N SER A 387 14.81 -1.61 -5.66
CA SER A 387 15.17 -3.03 -5.63
C SER A 387 15.04 -3.63 -4.22
N PHE A 388 15.38 -2.86 -3.17
CA PHE A 388 15.18 -3.27 -1.78
C PHE A 388 13.72 -3.66 -1.52
N PHE A 389 12.77 -2.76 -1.81
CA PHE A 389 11.35 -3.02 -1.59
C PHE A 389 10.77 -4.06 -2.54
N ALA A 390 11.26 -4.16 -3.79
CA ALA A 390 10.82 -5.20 -4.72
C ALA A 390 11.19 -6.61 -4.21
N VAL A 391 12.45 -6.84 -3.83
CA VAL A 391 12.92 -8.15 -3.37
C VAL A 391 12.37 -8.47 -1.97
N SER A 392 12.43 -7.52 -1.03
CA SER A 392 11.91 -7.74 0.32
C SER A 392 10.39 -7.93 0.34
N GLY A 393 9.65 -7.17 -0.47
CA GLY A 393 8.20 -7.29 -0.59
C GLY A 393 7.76 -8.62 -1.19
N LEU A 394 8.43 -9.09 -2.25
CA LEU A 394 8.18 -10.41 -2.82
C LEU A 394 8.50 -11.53 -1.82
N ARG A 395 9.64 -11.45 -1.13
CA ARG A 395 10.01 -12.41 -0.08
C ARG A 395 9.02 -12.40 1.08
N ALA A 396 8.54 -11.23 1.50
CA ALA A 396 7.53 -11.12 2.55
C ALA A 396 6.18 -11.69 2.10
N ALA A 397 5.78 -11.44 0.84
CA ALA A 397 4.54 -11.97 0.28
C ALA A 397 4.52 -13.50 0.26
N PHE A 398 5.66 -14.16 0.07
CA PHE A 398 5.77 -15.62 0.10
C PHE A 398 5.40 -16.24 1.46
N ASN A 399 5.43 -15.47 2.56
CA ASN A 399 4.99 -15.93 3.87
C ASN A 399 3.48 -15.77 4.10
N LEU A 400 2.75 -15.09 3.21
CA LEU A 400 1.30 -14.92 3.33
C LEU A 400 0.61 -16.11 2.65
N PRO A 401 0.00 -17.04 3.41
CA PRO A 401 -0.61 -18.21 2.80
C PRO A 401 -1.78 -17.79 1.89
N ALA A 402 -1.89 -18.42 0.72
CA ALA A 402 -3.02 -18.23 -0.18
C ALA A 402 -4.27 -18.86 0.43
N GLU A 403 -4.19 -20.13 0.81
CA GLU A 403 -5.20 -20.83 1.60
C GLU A 403 -4.51 -21.78 2.57
N LEU A 404 -4.49 -21.41 3.85
CA LEU A 404 -3.75 -22.18 4.86
C LEU A 404 -4.33 -23.59 5.02
N ARG A 405 -5.65 -23.75 4.90
CA ARG A 405 -6.33 -25.05 4.99
C ARG A 405 -5.99 -26.00 3.85
N ALA A 406 -5.41 -25.51 2.75
CA ALA A 406 -5.02 -26.32 1.60
C ALA A 406 -3.55 -26.75 1.63
N ASN A 407 -2.82 -26.42 2.71
CA ASN A 407 -1.40 -26.77 2.86
C ASN A 407 -1.14 -28.30 2.85
N TRP A 408 -2.13 -29.10 3.24
CA TRP A 408 -2.04 -30.57 3.29
C TRP A 408 -1.63 -31.19 1.95
N ILE A 409 -1.98 -30.58 0.80
CA ILE A 409 -1.59 -31.07 -0.53
C ILE A 409 -0.06 -31.06 -0.67
N PHE A 410 0.59 -30.00 -0.19
CA PHE A 410 2.05 -29.87 -0.24
C PHE A 410 2.74 -30.77 0.78
N GLN A 411 2.14 -30.95 1.95
CA GLN A 411 2.62 -31.89 2.96
C GLN A 411 2.59 -33.34 2.47
N VAL A 412 1.51 -33.77 1.79
CA VAL A 412 1.40 -35.12 1.24
C VAL A 412 2.33 -35.32 0.03
N CYS A 413 2.57 -34.27 -0.74
CA CYS A 413 3.44 -34.29 -1.92
C CYS A 413 4.87 -33.83 -1.63
N GLU A 414 5.30 -33.81 -0.37
CA GLU A 414 6.65 -33.36 0.01
C GLU A 414 7.69 -34.27 -0.66
N SER A 415 8.29 -33.78 -1.73
CA SER A 415 9.38 -34.44 -2.43
C SER A 415 10.70 -34.10 -1.75
N GLU A 416 11.65 -35.05 -1.71
CA GLU A 416 13.00 -34.87 -1.15
C GLU A 416 13.77 -33.67 -1.76
N GLU A 417 13.35 -33.15 -2.93
CA GLU A 417 14.02 -32.07 -3.64
C GLU A 417 13.56 -30.64 -3.25
N ARG A 418 13.56 -30.32 -1.95
CA ARG A 418 13.25 -28.97 -1.41
C ARG A 418 13.95 -27.82 -2.14
N ALA A 419 15.22 -28.02 -2.50
CA ALA A 419 16.04 -27.01 -3.17
C ALA A 419 15.42 -26.55 -4.50
N ALA A 420 14.62 -27.39 -5.18
CA ALA A 420 13.92 -27.01 -6.40
C ALA A 420 12.89 -25.88 -6.15
N HIS A 421 12.12 -25.96 -5.05
CA HIS A 421 11.14 -24.92 -4.72
C HIS A 421 11.79 -23.56 -4.46
N ILE A 422 12.90 -23.55 -3.70
CA ILE A 422 13.65 -22.33 -3.38
C ILE A 422 14.34 -21.77 -4.63
N ARG A 423 14.94 -22.61 -5.48
CA ARG A 423 15.51 -22.20 -6.77
C ARG A 423 14.46 -21.58 -7.68
N ALA A 424 13.26 -22.13 -7.72
CA ALA A 424 12.15 -21.57 -8.47
C ALA A 424 11.73 -20.20 -7.94
N ALA A 425 11.59 -20.04 -6.62
CA ALA A 425 11.28 -18.77 -5.97
C ALA A 425 12.36 -17.70 -6.28
N ARG A 426 13.64 -18.07 -6.22
CA ARG A 426 14.77 -17.20 -6.58
C ARG A 426 14.68 -16.74 -8.04
N LYS A 427 14.52 -17.69 -8.97
CA LYS A 427 14.35 -17.41 -10.41
C LYS A 427 13.15 -16.51 -10.66
N TRP A 428 12.06 -16.74 -9.94
CA TRP A 428 10.85 -15.91 -10.04
C TRP A 428 11.11 -14.47 -9.62
N ILE A 429 11.73 -14.23 -8.46
CA ILE A 429 12.06 -12.85 -8.01
C ILE A 429 13.00 -12.16 -9.00
N VAL A 430 13.98 -12.87 -9.58
CA VAL A 430 14.86 -12.29 -10.60
C VAL A 430 14.06 -11.87 -11.83
N VAL A 431 13.23 -12.76 -12.39
CA VAL A 431 12.51 -12.53 -13.66
C VAL A 431 11.36 -11.55 -13.52
N MET A 432 10.65 -11.55 -12.38
CA MET A 432 9.43 -10.75 -12.19
C MET A 432 9.64 -9.50 -11.33
N GLY A 433 10.68 -9.47 -10.49
CA GLY A 433 11.00 -8.33 -9.63
C GLY A 433 12.18 -7.53 -10.17
N ILE A 434 13.37 -8.16 -10.19
CA ILE A 434 14.64 -7.48 -10.46
C ILE A 434 14.75 -7.04 -11.93
N VAL A 435 14.61 -7.97 -12.88
CA VAL A 435 14.80 -7.68 -14.31
C VAL A 435 13.85 -6.58 -14.83
N PRO A 436 12.52 -6.65 -14.59
CA PRO A 436 11.60 -5.62 -15.07
C PRO A 436 11.90 -4.25 -14.44
N LEU A 437 12.27 -4.21 -13.17
CA LEU A 437 12.65 -2.97 -12.49
C LEU A 437 13.85 -2.30 -13.18
N PHE A 438 14.94 -3.03 -13.39
CA PHE A 438 16.14 -2.47 -14.02
C PHE A 438 15.92 -2.13 -15.50
N LEU A 439 15.08 -2.88 -16.22
CA LEU A 439 14.67 -2.54 -17.58
C LEU A 439 13.87 -1.23 -17.64
N LEU A 440 13.02 -0.98 -16.65
CA LEU A 440 12.27 0.28 -16.55
C LEU A 440 13.17 1.47 -16.18
N LEU A 441 14.18 1.25 -15.34
CA LEU A 441 15.12 2.30 -14.93
C LEU A 441 16.19 2.59 -15.99
N ALA A 442 16.57 1.60 -16.81
CA ALA A 442 17.67 1.73 -17.75
C ALA A 442 17.53 2.94 -18.70
N PRO A 443 16.40 3.17 -19.41
CA PRO A 443 16.27 4.31 -20.31
C PRO A 443 16.54 5.65 -19.61
N PHE A 444 16.07 5.81 -18.38
CA PHE A 444 16.31 7.00 -17.58
C PHE A 444 17.81 7.16 -17.29
N GLU A 445 18.46 6.12 -16.77
CA GLU A 445 19.91 6.18 -16.47
C GLU A 445 20.75 6.47 -17.73
N PHE A 446 20.45 5.81 -18.86
CA PHE A 446 21.16 6.01 -20.12
C PHE A 446 21.02 7.44 -20.66
N ILE A 447 19.83 8.05 -20.54
CA ILE A 447 19.56 9.42 -21.02
C ILE A 447 20.26 10.46 -20.13
N PHE A 448 20.19 10.31 -18.80
CA PHE A 448 20.68 11.35 -17.88
C PHE A 448 22.19 11.27 -17.61
N ARG A 449 22.80 10.08 -17.73
CA ARG A 449 24.19 9.85 -17.29
C ARG A 449 25.15 9.41 -18.39
N GLY A 450 24.64 9.13 -19.58
CA GLY A 450 25.40 8.53 -20.66
C GLY A 450 25.67 7.03 -20.42
N TRP A 451 26.13 6.35 -21.46
CA TRP A 451 26.13 4.88 -21.51
C TRP A 451 27.09 4.22 -20.51
N ALA A 452 28.29 4.75 -20.32
CA ALA A 452 29.31 4.12 -19.47
C ALA A 452 28.92 4.20 -17.99
N LEU A 453 28.49 5.38 -17.54
CA LEU A 453 28.08 5.60 -16.15
C LEU A 453 26.76 4.87 -15.85
N ALA A 454 25.81 4.87 -16.79
CA ALA A 454 24.56 4.11 -16.66
C ALA A 454 24.81 2.61 -16.50
N LEU A 455 25.73 2.03 -17.30
CA LEU A 455 26.09 0.62 -17.17
C LEU A 455 26.67 0.32 -15.80
N ILE A 456 27.65 1.11 -15.33
CA ILE A 456 28.26 0.93 -14.01
C ILE A 456 27.20 0.97 -12.91
N HIS A 457 26.28 1.93 -12.96
CA HIS A 457 25.22 2.08 -11.98
C HIS A 457 24.24 0.92 -11.96
N LEU A 458 23.73 0.53 -13.13
CA LEU A 458 22.79 -0.57 -13.26
C LEU A 458 23.44 -1.89 -12.85
N SER A 459 24.71 -2.13 -13.22
CA SER A 459 25.41 -3.36 -12.82
C SER A 459 25.76 -3.38 -11.34
N PHE A 460 26.15 -2.25 -10.75
CA PHE A 460 26.40 -2.12 -9.31
C PHE A 460 25.13 -2.45 -8.52
N ALA A 461 24.02 -1.81 -8.85
CA ALA A 461 22.73 -2.06 -8.21
C ALA A 461 22.18 -3.46 -8.47
N LEU A 462 22.44 -4.05 -9.65
CA LEU A 462 22.06 -5.43 -9.97
C LEU A 462 22.81 -6.44 -9.09
N VAL A 463 24.12 -6.29 -8.92
CA VAL A 463 24.93 -7.15 -8.04
C VAL A 463 24.42 -7.10 -6.61
N LEU A 464 24.16 -5.90 -6.08
CA LEU A 464 23.59 -5.73 -4.74
C LEU A 464 22.20 -6.37 -4.63
N SER A 465 21.35 -6.25 -5.66
CA SER A 465 20.00 -6.83 -5.65
C SER A 465 20.04 -8.35 -5.60
N VAL A 466 20.98 -8.97 -6.33
CA VAL A 466 21.18 -10.43 -6.33
C VAL A 466 21.79 -10.90 -5.00
N LEU A 467 22.74 -10.15 -4.43
CA LEU A 467 23.28 -10.44 -3.10
C LEU A 467 22.19 -10.42 -2.02
N MET A 468 21.38 -9.36 -2.00
CA MET A 468 20.26 -9.23 -1.06
C MET A 468 19.23 -10.35 -1.27
N LEU A 469 18.88 -10.69 -2.51
CA LEU A 469 17.99 -11.81 -2.80
C LEU A 469 18.51 -13.13 -2.21
N ASN A 470 19.79 -13.45 -2.43
CA ASN A 470 20.37 -14.67 -1.88
C ASN A 470 20.39 -14.62 -0.35
N LEU A 471 20.80 -13.50 0.25
CA LEU A 471 20.81 -13.32 1.70
C LEU A 471 19.43 -13.54 2.34
N LEU A 472 18.37 -12.97 1.75
CA LEU A 472 17.00 -13.11 2.25
C LEU A 472 16.41 -14.52 2.08
N LEU A 473 16.97 -15.31 1.16
CA LEU A 473 16.52 -16.68 0.87
C LEU A 473 17.39 -17.78 1.47
N VAL A 474 18.61 -17.49 1.97
CA VAL A 474 19.50 -18.52 2.58
C VAL A 474 18.79 -19.33 3.66
N TRP A 475 18.02 -18.64 4.51
CA TRP A 475 17.30 -19.24 5.64
C TRP A 475 15.83 -19.51 5.33
N PHE A 476 15.40 -19.36 4.07
CA PHE A 476 14.01 -19.54 3.70
C PHE A 476 13.70 -21.03 3.50
N ARG A 477 12.95 -21.60 4.44
CA ARG A 477 12.64 -23.04 4.49
C ARG A 477 11.17 -23.37 4.23
N LYS A 478 10.50 -22.55 3.41
CA LYS A 478 9.06 -22.60 3.19
C LYS A 478 8.76 -22.71 1.68
N ILE A 479 7.67 -23.39 1.32
CA ILE A 479 7.11 -23.28 -0.02
C ILE A 479 6.26 -22.00 -0.05
N PRO A 480 6.53 -21.05 -0.97
CA PRO A 480 5.80 -19.78 -1.03
C PRO A 480 4.28 -19.97 -0.98
N PHE A 481 3.58 -19.18 -0.15
CA PHE A 481 2.12 -19.14 0.00
C PHE A 481 1.43 -20.38 0.60
N THR A 482 2.18 -21.34 1.14
CA THR A 482 1.59 -22.59 1.67
C THR A 482 1.69 -22.71 3.19
N CYS A 483 2.67 -22.05 3.80
CA CYS A 483 2.98 -22.22 5.20
C CYS A 483 2.27 -21.17 6.07
N SER A 484 2.00 -21.52 7.33
CA SER A 484 1.55 -20.54 8.31
C SER A 484 2.64 -19.49 8.61
N TYR A 485 2.17 -18.32 9.03
CA TYR A 485 3.01 -17.25 9.55
C TYR A 485 2.57 -16.97 10.99
N PHE A 486 3.46 -17.24 11.96
CA PHE A 486 3.19 -16.93 13.37
C PHE A 486 3.92 -15.64 13.78
N PRO A 487 3.21 -14.50 13.90
CA PRO A 487 3.78 -13.26 14.42
C PRO A 487 3.99 -13.40 15.94
N GLY A 488 5.15 -13.93 16.35
CA GLY A 488 5.43 -14.11 17.79
C GLY A 488 6.78 -14.75 18.13
N LYS A 489 7.37 -15.56 17.23
CA LYS A 489 8.70 -16.19 17.47
C LYS A 489 9.84 -15.19 17.55
N THR A 490 9.70 -14.04 16.90
CA THR A 490 10.67 -12.96 16.88
C THR A 490 9.94 -11.67 17.19
N SER A 491 10.52 -10.80 18.01
CA SER A 491 9.92 -9.49 18.29
C SER A 491 9.65 -8.75 16.97
N MET A 492 8.40 -8.38 16.72
CA MET A 492 8.04 -7.65 15.49
C MET A 492 8.84 -6.34 15.38
N ALA A 493 9.10 -5.70 16.53
CA ALA A 493 9.98 -4.54 16.63
C ALA A 493 11.43 -4.86 16.21
N GLY A 494 11.97 -6.02 16.61
CA GLY A 494 13.32 -6.44 16.22
C GLY A 494 13.44 -6.69 14.72
N MET A 495 12.46 -7.39 14.12
CA MET A 495 12.43 -7.55 12.66
C MET A 495 12.29 -6.20 11.95
N ALA A 496 11.39 -5.33 12.40
CA ALA A 496 11.22 -4.00 11.82
C ALA A 496 12.52 -3.18 11.88
N PHE A 497 13.23 -3.21 13.02
CA PHE A 497 14.54 -2.58 13.17
C PHE A 497 15.57 -3.15 12.18
N LEU A 498 15.68 -4.48 12.07
CA LEU A 498 16.60 -5.11 11.12
C LEU A 498 16.30 -4.74 9.67
N TYR A 499 15.02 -4.70 9.28
CA TYR A 499 14.62 -4.27 7.94
C TYR A 499 14.91 -2.79 7.69
N LEU A 500 14.67 -1.91 8.66
CA LEU A 500 14.97 -0.48 8.55
C LEU A 500 16.48 -0.21 8.51
N ALA A 501 17.26 -0.88 9.35
CA ALA A 501 18.71 -0.79 9.35
C ALA A 501 19.30 -1.34 8.04
N GLY A 502 18.81 -2.49 7.60
CA GLY A 502 19.17 -3.09 6.31
C GLY A 502 18.82 -2.18 5.14
N PHE A 503 17.65 -1.54 5.16
CA PHE A 503 17.25 -0.54 4.17
C PHE A 503 18.19 0.66 4.14
N ALA A 504 18.45 1.28 5.29
CA ALA A 504 19.32 2.46 5.39
C ALA A 504 20.74 2.15 4.89
N PHE A 505 21.28 0.98 5.25
CA PHE A 505 22.57 0.51 4.77
C PHE A 505 22.55 0.24 3.25
N TYR A 506 21.57 -0.52 2.77
CA TYR A 506 21.48 -0.94 1.38
C TYR A 506 21.19 0.23 0.42
N SER A 507 20.33 1.17 0.81
CA SER A 507 19.96 2.30 -0.04
C SER A 507 20.95 3.45 0.08
N TRP A 508 21.18 3.98 1.29
CA TRP A 508 21.95 5.21 1.45
C TRP A 508 23.46 4.96 1.56
N ALA A 509 23.88 3.99 2.37
CA ALA A 509 25.32 3.74 2.54
C ALA A 509 25.94 3.21 1.24
N MET A 510 25.30 2.26 0.55
CA MET A 510 25.80 1.75 -0.74
C MET A 510 25.79 2.80 -1.85
N ALA A 511 24.77 3.67 -1.94
CA ALA A 511 24.79 4.79 -2.88
C ALA A 511 25.97 5.74 -2.62
N SER A 512 26.30 5.98 -1.34
CA SER A 512 27.46 6.80 -0.98
C SER A 512 28.81 6.15 -1.32
N ILE A 513 28.88 4.81 -1.24
CA ILE A 513 30.06 4.04 -1.63
C ILE A 513 30.20 4.06 -3.15
N GLU A 514 29.11 3.81 -3.88
CA GLU A 514 29.07 3.88 -5.33
C GLU A 514 29.58 5.23 -5.84
N ALA A 515 29.10 6.34 -5.26
CA ALA A 515 29.55 7.69 -5.62
C ALA A 515 31.08 7.86 -5.51
N LYS A 516 31.72 7.22 -4.53
CA LYS A 516 33.18 7.24 -4.34
C LYS A 516 33.89 6.33 -5.33
N LEU A 517 33.31 5.16 -5.64
CA LEU A 517 33.92 4.15 -6.51
C LEU A 517 33.95 4.56 -7.99
N ILE A 518 33.01 5.38 -8.45
CA ILE A 518 32.96 5.85 -9.85
C ILE A 518 34.27 6.53 -10.28
N GLY A 519 34.93 7.25 -9.36
CA GLY A 519 36.20 7.92 -9.65
C GLY A 519 37.43 7.01 -9.65
N ALA A 520 37.29 5.73 -9.28
CA ALA A 520 38.39 4.80 -9.07
C ALA A 520 38.12 3.44 -9.73
N PRO A 521 38.53 3.22 -11.01
CA PRO A 521 38.21 2.00 -11.75
C PRO A 521 38.74 0.72 -11.09
N GLY A 522 39.92 0.78 -10.45
CA GLY A 522 40.46 -0.37 -9.70
C GLY A 522 39.57 -0.78 -8.53
N ALA A 523 38.94 0.18 -7.84
CA ALA A 523 38.05 -0.10 -6.72
C ALA A 523 36.72 -0.72 -7.19
N LEU A 524 36.23 -0.37 -8.39
CA LEU A 524 35.07 -1.04 -9.00
C LEU A 524 35.35 -2.51 -9.31
N VAL A 525 36.54 -2.85 -9.82
CA VAL A 525 36.93 -4.24 -10.06
C VAL A 525 36.95 -5.04 -8.76
N VAL A 526 37.50 -4.45 -7.69
CA VAL A 526 37.49 -5.06 -6.36
C VAL A 526 36.05 -5.29 -5.87
N PHE A 527 35.16 -4.32 -6.04
CA PHE A 527 33.74 -4.48 -5.68
C PHE A 527 33.09 -5.67 -6.40
N TYR A 528 33.25 -5.80 -7.72
CA TYR A 528 32.70 -6.93 -8.47
C TYR A 528 33.30 -8.27 -8.03
N GLY A 529 34.62 -8.30 -7.77
CA GLY A 529 35.30 -9.47 -7.22
C GLY A 529 34.73 -9.90 -5.86
N LEU A 530 34.57 -8.95 -4.93
CA LEU A 530 33.94 -9.18 -3.63
C LEU A 530 32.49 -9.63 -3.77
N GLY A 531 31.73 -9.08 -4.71
CA GLY A 531 30.37 -9.51 -5.00
C GLY A 531 30.29 -10.97 -5.43
N ILE A 532 31.19 -11.42 -6.31
CA ILE A 532 31.28 -12.83 -6.73
C ILE A 532 31.64 -13.73 -5.55
N VAL A 533 32.64 -13.35 -4.76
CA VAL A 533 33.06 -14.10 -3.56
C VAL A 533 31.91 -14.20 -2.54
N ALA A 534 31.20 -13.11 -2.30
CA ALA A 534 30.05 -13.09 -1.40
C ALA A 534 28.90 -13.97 -1.89
N LEU A 535 28.57 -13.92 -3.19
CA LEU A 535 27.58 -14.82 -3.79
C LEU A 535 27.99 -16.28 -3.64
N TRP A 536 29.26 -16.60 -3.92
CA TRP A 536 29.79 -17.94 -3.74
C TRP A 536 29.70 -18.40 -2.29
N GLY A 537 30.11 -17.55 -1.33
CA GLY A 537 29.97 -17.82 0.10
C GLY A 537 28.52 -18.08 0.52
N LEU A 538 27.55 -17.30 0.03
CA LEU A 538 26.12 -17.52 0.29
C LEU A 538 25.65 -18.86 -0.28
N THR A 539 26.13 -19.28 -1.46
CA THR A 539 25.79 -20.60 -2.01
C THR A 539 26.37 -21.76 -1.19
N LEU A 540 27.56 -21.59 -0.61
CA LEU A 540 28.16 -22.57 0.28
C LEU A 540 27.40 -22.66 1.61
N LEU A 541 27.02 -21.50 2.16
CA LEU A 541 26.20 -21.42 3.37
C LEU A 541 24.83 -22.09 3.16
N GLU A 542 24.18 -21.85 2.02
CA GLU A 542 22.92 -22.51 1.64
C GLU A 542 23.09 -24.04 1.59
N LYS A 543 24.16 -24.54 0.96
CA LYS A 543 24.47 -25.98 0.92
C LYS A 543 24.71 -26.55 2.31
N SER A 544 25.45 -25.86 3.16
CA SER A 544 25.68 -26.27 4.55
C SER A 544 24.36 -26.38 5.32
N GLN A 545 23.47 -25.41 5.16
CA GLN A 545 22.18 -25.38 5.85
C GLN A 545 21.21 -26.48 5.41
N LEU A 546 21.29 -26.90 4.15
CA LEU A 546 20.53 -28.05 3.65
C LEU A 546 20.95 -29.37 4.33
N HIS A 547 22.21 -29.51 4.78
CA HIS A 547 22.68 -30.76 5.39
C HIS A 547 22.34 -30.90 6.89
N VAL A 548 22.03 -29.79 7.58
CA VAL A 548 21.87 -29.79 9.04
C VAL A 548 20.42 -30.07 9.47
N ASP A 549 19.43 -29.63 8.69
CA ASP A 549 18.02 -29.67 9.10
C ASP A 549 17.10 -29.66 7.87
N ASP A 550 16.59 -30.85 7.54
CA ASP A 550 16.09 -31.20 6.21
C ASP A 550 14.59 -30.95 6.02
N SER A 551 13.83 -30.74 7.11
CA SER A 551 12.36 -30.62 7.05
C SER A 551 11.87 -29.25 6.57
N LEU A 552 10.82 -29.22 5.72
CA LEU A 552 10.09 -28.00 5.39
C LEU A 552 9.23 -27.56 6.58
N ILE A 553 9.20 -26.25 6.84
CA ILE A 553 8.39 -25.70 7.93
C ILE A 553 7.01 -25.31 7.37
N TYR A 554 6.02 -26.17 7.53
CA TYR A 554 4.62 -25.87 7.14
C TYR A 554 3.86 -25.10 8.23
N GLU A 555 4.08 -25.47 9.50
CA GLU A 555 3.45 -24.85 10.66
C GLU A 555 4.49 -24.23 11.59
N ASP A 556 4.37 -22.93 11.86
CA ASP A 556 5.17 -22.25 12.86
C ASP A 556 4.62 -22.62 14.25
N GLN A 557 5.08 -23.75 14.83
CA GLN A 557 4.66 -24.17 16.17
C GLN A 557 5.12 -23.15 17.23
N PRO A 558 4.31 -22.80 18.24
CA PRO A 558 4.75 -21.94 19.34
C PRO A 558 5.99 -22.52 20.02
N ASP A 559 6.84 -21.65 20.60
CA ASP A 559 7.99 -22.11 21.39
C ASP A 559 7.52 -23.13 22.43
N PRO A 560 8.19 -24.28 22.57
CA PRO A 560 7.79 -25.27 23.55
C PRO A 560 7.82 -24.61 24.94
N VAL A 561 6.74 -24.83 25.70
CA VAL A 561 6.58 -24.29 27.07
C VAL A 561 7.76 -24.68 27.97
N VAL A 562 8.44 -25.77 27.64
CA VAL A 562 9.70 -26.21 28.25
C VAL A 562 10.78 -26.25 27.17
N ARG A 563 11.74 -25.33 27.22
CA ARG A 563 12.98 -25.44 26.43
C ARG A 563 13.90 -26.45 27.10
N THR A 564 14.00 -27.66 26.56
CA THR A 564 15.05 -28.59 26.95
C THR A 564 16.38 -28.09 26.40
N LEU A 565 17.40 -27.96 27.24
CA LEU A 565 18.77 -27.75 26.78
C LEU A 565 19.15 -29.01 25.99
N GLU A 566 19.17 -28.92 24.66
CA GLU A 566 19.64 -29.97 23.76
C GLU A 566 21.15 -30.20 23.97
N LEU A 567 21.47 -30.85 25.08
CA LEU A 567 22.79 -31.41 25.37
C LEU A 567 22.80 -32.83 24.82
N SER A 568 23.08 -32.96 23.52
CA SER A 568 23.42 -34.24 22.89
C SER A 568 24.81 -34.19 22.30
#